data_AF-A0A954EQ93-F1
#
_entry.id   AF-A0A954EQ93-F1
#
_cell.length_a   1.000
_cell.length_b   1.000
_cell.length_c   1.000
_cell.angle_alpha   90.00
_cell.angle_beta   90.00
_cell.angle_gamma   90.00
#
_symmetry.space_group_name_H-M   'P 1'
#
loop_
_entity.id
_entity.type
_entity.pdbx_description
1 polymer ?
#
loop_
_entity_poly.entity_id
_entity_poly.type
_entity_poly.pdbx_seq_one_letter_code
_entity_poly.pdbx_strand_id
1 'polypeptide(L)' 'MSDTYDALLFLSFGGPESRDDVIPFLENVLRGKNVPRERMLE' A
#
# COMPACT_ATOMS: atom_id res chain seq x y z
N MET A 1 17.11 24.74 25.14
CA MET A 1 16.17 23.76 24.55
C MET A 1 16.87 23.16 23.35
N SER A 2 17.39 21.95 23.52
CA SER A 2 17.96 21.17 22.41
C SER A 2 16.97 20.06 22.16
N ASP A 3 15.77 20.43 21.69
CA ASP A 3 14.73 19.46 21.39
C ASP A 3 15.11 18.80 20.07
N THR A 4 15.87 17.73 20.22
CA THR A 4 16.35 16.88 19.13
C THR A 4 15.47 15.64 19.16
N TYR A 5 14.84 15.29 18.04
CA TYR A 5 13.97 14.12 17.99
C TYR A 5 14.79 12.83 18.13
N ASP A 6 14.32 11.90 18.97
CA ASP A 6 14.94 10.58 19.11
C ASP A 6 14.67 9.69 17.88
N ALA A 7 13.49 9.83 17.27
CA ALA A 7 13.10 9.13 16.04
C ALA A 7 11.94 9.84 15.31
N LEU A 8 11.83 9.58 14.01
CA LEU A 8 10.69 9.98 13.17
C LEU A 8 10.10 8.74 12.48
N LEU A 9 8.79 8.54 12.62
CA LEU A 9 8.05 7.52 11.88
C LEU A 9 7.32 8.17 10.72
N PHE A 10 7.78 7.88 9.50
CA PHE A 10 7.09 8.29 8.30
C PHE A 10 6.30 7.10 7.76
N LEU A 11 4.97 7.24 7.73
CA LEU A 11 4.06 6.18 7.29
C LEU A 11 3.22 6.68 6.11
N SER A 12 3.07 5.83 5.12
CA SER A 12 2.07 5.96 4.08
C SER A 12 1.40 4.60 3.85
N PHE A 13 0.33 4.57 3.07
CA PHE A 13 -0.27 3.30 2.65
C PHE A 13 0.68 2.48 1.76
N GLY A 14 1.61 3.15 1.06
CA GLY A 14 2.41 2.55 0.01
C GLY A 14 1.64 2.40 -1.30
N GLY A 15 2.32 1.86 -2.31
CA GLY A 15 1.78 1.63 -3.64
C GLY A 15 2.69 0.71 -4.44
N PRO A 16 2.25 0.30 -5.65
CA PRO A 16 3.11 -0.44 -6.57
C PRO A 16 4.23 0.48 -7.09
N GLU A 17 5.45 -0.05 -7.18
CA GLU A 17 6.62 0.68 -7.70
C GLU A 17 6.67 0.66 -9.24
N SER A 18 5.97 -0.29 -9.86
CA SER A 18 5.86 -0.43 -11.31
C SER A 18 4.47 -0.93 -11.74
N ARG A 19 4.20 -0.92 -13.06
CA ARG A 19 2.91 -1.39 -13.60
C ARG A 19 2.68 -2.88 -13.35
N ASP A 20 3.74 -3.68 -13.34
CA ASP A 20 3.66 -5.12 -13.13
C ASP A 20 3.33 -5.45 -11.66
N ASP A 21 3.58 -4.53 -10.73
CA ASP A 21 3.28 -4.67 -9.30
C ASP A 21 1.81 -4.34 -8.95
N VAL A 22 1.03 -3.78 -9.89
CA VAL A 22 -0.34 -3.31 -9.62
C VAL A 22 -1.23 -4.46 -9.17
N ILE A 23 -1.23 -5.58 -9.89
CA ILE A 23 -2.09 -6.73 -9.56
C ILE A 23 -1.65 -7.37 -8.22
N PRO A 24 -0.37 -7.68 -7.99
CA PRO A 24 0.11 -8.13 -6.67
C PRO A 24 -0.24 -7.19 -5.51
N PHE A 25 -0.18 -5.88 -5.73
CA PHE A 25 -0.56 -4.89 -4.73
C PHE A 25 -2.06 -4.96 -4.41
N LEU A 26 -2.92 -4.98 -5.42
CA LEU A 26 -4.37 -5.07 -5.25
C LEU A 26 -4.81 -6.38 -4.57
N GLU A 27 -4.18 -7.51 -4.88
CA GLU A 27 -4.45 -8.79 -4.22
C GLU A 27 -4.19 -8.72 -2.70
N ASN A 28 -3.13 -8.00 -2.29
CA ASN A 28 -2.85 -7.77 -0.88
C ASN A 28 -3.84 -6.80 -0.22
N VAL A 29 -4.19 -5.71 -0.90
CA VAL A 29 -5.13 -4.68 -0.41
C VAL A 29 -6.53 -5.26 -0.22
N LEU A 30 -6.97 -6.13 -1.12
CA LEU A 30 -8.31 -6.71 -1.14
C LEU A 30 -8.41 -8.02 -0.37
N ARG A 31 -7.33 -8.49 0.26
CA ARG A 31 -7.32 -9.74 1.02
C ARG A 31 -8.41 -9.73 2.10
N GLY A 32 -9.29 -10.74 2.07
CA GLY A 32 -10.41 -10.86 3.01
C GLY A 32 -11.58 -9.91 2.74
N LYS A 33 -11.59 -9.20 1.60
CA LYS A 33 -12.72 -8.39 1.14
C LYS A 33 -13.52 -9.15 0.08
N ASN A 34 -14.83 -8.92 0.04
CA ASN A 34 -15.71 -9.47 -0.99
C ASN A 34 -15.70 -8.57 -2.24
N VAL A 35 -14.56 -8.53 -2.94
CA VAL A 35 -14.40 -7.76 -4.18
C VAL A 35 -14.17 -8.72 -5.36
N PRO A 36 -15.00 -8.66 -6.42
CA PRO A 36 -14.83 -9.51 -7.61
C PRO A 36 -13.49 -9.30 -8.30
N ARG A 37 -12.87 -10.38 -8.80
CA ARG A 37 -11.53 -10.33 -9.43
C ARG A 37 -11.49 -9.43 -10.67
N GLU A 38 -12.56 -9.41 -11.47
CA GLU A 38 -12.67 -8.55 -12.66
C GLU A 38 -12.49 -7.06 -12.36
N ARG A 39 -12.87 -6.59 -11.16
CA ARG A 39 -12.73 -5.19 -10.74
C ARG A 39 -11.27 -4.74 -10.61
N MET A 40 -10.33 -5.68 -10.48
CA MET A 40 -8.90 -5.36 -10.45
C MET A 40 -8.30 -5.18 -11.84
N LEU A 41 -9.03 -5.53 -12.90
CA LEU A 41 -8.58 -5.50 -14.30
C LEU A 41 -9.20 -4.35 -15.11
N GLU A 42 -10.19 -3.65 -14.55
CA GLU A 42 -10.73 -2.39 -15.08
C GLU A 42 -9.72 -1.25 -14.93
#